data_AF-A0A0A0B208-F1
#
_entry.id   AF-A0A0A0B208-F1
#
_cell.length_a   1.000
_cell.length_b   1.000
_cell.length_c   1.000
_cell.angle_alpha   90.00
_cell.angle_beta   90.00
_cell.angle_gamma   90.00
#
_symmetry.space_group_name_H-M   'P 1'
#
loop_
_entity.id
_entity.type
_entity.pdbx_description
1 polymer ?
#
loop_
_entity_poly.entity_id
_entity_poly.type
_entity_poly.pdbx_seq_one_letter_code
_entity_poly.pdbx_strand_id
1 'polypeptide(L)'
;VTNQIFPVWTYSYLALLFPVFLITDYMRYKPILLLQGISFIITWLLLLFAQGVLAMQMVEFFYGMATATEVAYYAYIYSVISTDHYQRVTSYCRSITLVAATVAAVLGQLLVSLADVSYFHLNAITLASVSLAFVCSLFLPMPQKSMFFHRKGVSQTLPGPDKAVAAVGADGPSNCREDEGSVSAERAPTPTQQADDAKPQNHAFGVLVQLSKDLRDCYSSRKLLYWSLWWALATAGFNQVLNYVQVLWDFRAPSHSSAVYNGAVEAIATF
;
A
#
# COMPACT_ATOMS: atom_id res chain seq x y z
N VAL A 1 -15.64 -2.89 28.62
CA VAL A 1 -16.04 -2.78 27.20
C VAL A 1 -14.84 -2.45 26.32
N THR A 2 -14.13 -1.35 26.58
CA THR A 2 -12.93 -0.91 25.83
C THR A 2 -11.84 -2.00 25.67
N ASN A 3 -11.53 -2.74 26.75
CA ASN A 3 -10.54 -3.84 26.73
C ASN A 3 -10.94 -5.05 25.87
N GLN A 4 -12.19 -5.13 25.40
CA GLN A 4 -12.66 -6.22 24.53
C GLN A 4 -12.78 -5.80 23.06
N ILE A 5 -12.74 -4.49 22.78
CA ILE A 5 -12.99 -3.91 21.46
C ILE A 5 -11.67 -3.52 20.80
N PHE A 6 -10.90 -2.62 21.40
CA PHE A 6 -9.64 -2.12 20.82
C PHE A 6 -8.58 -3.17 20.48
N PRO A 7 -8.42 -4.27 21.25
CA PRO A 7 -7.46 -5.31 20.86
C PRO A 7 -7.81 -5.98 19.52
N VAL A 8 -9.10 -6.04 19.15
CA VAL A 8 -9.55 -6.68 17.91
C VAL A 8 -8.94 -5.98 16.69
N TRP A 9 -8.91 -4.66 16.67
CA TRP A 9 -8.25 -3.90 15.59
C TRP A 9 -6.77 -4.25 15.49
N THR A 10 -6.05 -4.22 16.61
CA THR A 10 -4.60 -4.45 16.63
C THR A 10 -4.24 -5.86 16.15
N TYR A 11 -4.94 -6.88 16.64
CA TYR A 11 -4.68 -8.27 16.27
C TYR A 11 -5.15 -8.60 14.85
N SER A 12 -6.32 -8.09 14.43
CA SER A 12 -6.81 -8.28 13.07
C SER A 12 -5.90 -7.58 12.06
N TYR A 13 -5.48 -6.34 12.32
CA TYR A 13 -4.52 -5.62 11.50
C TYR A 13 -3.22 -6.42 11.31
N LEU A 14 -2.61 -6.89 12.41
CA LEU A 14 -1.39 -7.70 12.36
C LEU A 14 -1.58 -8.99 11.54
N ALA A 15 -2.69 -9.70 11.75
CA ALA A 15 -2.97 -10.94 11.03
C ALA A 15 -3.26 -10.70 9.54
N LEU A 16 -3.95 -9.60 9.21
CA LEU A 16 -4.38 -9.24 7.86
C LEU A 16 -3.26 -8.63 7.02
N LEU A 17 -2.20 -8.08 7.63
CA LEU A 17 -1.04 -7.57 6.88
C LEU A 17 -0.44 -8.64 5.95
N PHE A 18 -0.29 -9.88 6.42
CA PHE A 18 0.27 -10.97 5.60
C PHE A 18 -0.58 -11.31 4.36
N PRO A 19 -1.88 -11.67 4.47
CA PRO A 19 -2.70 -11.98 3.31
C PRO A 19 -2.91 -10.76 2.41
N VAL A 20 -3.09 -9.56 2.97
CA VAL A 20 -3.25 -8.34 2.17
C VAL A 20 -1.98 -8.04 1.37
N PHE A 21 -0.81 -8.20 1.97
CA PHE A 21 0.47 -8.04 1.26
C PHE A 21 0.63 -9.05 0.12
N LEU A 22 0.28 -10.32 0.34
CA LEU A 22 0.30 -11.33 -0.71
C LEU A 22 -0.71 -11.04 -1.83
N ILE A 23 -1.93 -10.61 -1.49
CA ILE A 23 -2.94 -10.18 -2.46
C ILE A 23 -2.44 -8.97 -3.26
N THR A 24 -1.73 -8.05 -2.61
CA THR A 24 -1.16 -6.86 -3.26
C THR A 24 -0.14 -7.21 -4.33
N ASP A 25 0.74 -8.16 -4.01
CA ASP A 25 1.74 -8.67 -4.93
C ASP A 25 1.09 -9.42 -6.12
N TYR A 26 0.06 -10.22 -5.84
CA TYR A 26 -0.61 -11.04 -6.86
C TYR A 26 -1.58 -10.24 -7.76
N MET A 27 -2.43 -9.39 -7.19
CA MET A 27 -3.62 -8.82 -7.85
C MET A 27 -3.46 -7.38 -8.34
N ARG A 28 -2.27 -6.78 -8.19
CA ARG A 28 -2.02 -5.33 -8.42
C ARG A 28 -2.87 -4.45 -7.49
N TYR A 29 -2.72 -3.13 -7.60
CA TYR A 29 -3.31 -2.16 -6.67
C TYR A 29 -4.86 -2.04 -6.68
N LYS A 30 -5.56 -2.42 -7.76
CA LYS A 30 -7.00 -2.11 -7.91
C LYS A 30 -7.88 -2.93 -6.95
N PRO A 31 -7.69 -4.27 -6.79
CA PRO A 31 -8.47 -5.05 -5.83
C PRO A 31 -8.23 -4.66 -4.36
N ILE A 32 -7.03 -4.19 -4.02
CA ILE A 32 -6.72 -3.67 -2.68
C ILE A 32 -7.55 -2.41 -2.39
N LEU A 33 -7.62 -1.50 -3.37
CA LEU A 33 -8.38 -0.26 -3.24
C LEU A 33 -9.88 -0.54 -3.09
N LEU A 34 -10.39 -1.54 -3.80
CA LEU A 34 -11.78 -1.99 -3.66
C LEU A 34 -12.03 -2.63 -2.30
N LEU A 35 -11.14 -3.51 -1.85
CA LEU A 35 -11.22 -4.15 -0.54
C LEU A 35 -11.22 -3.10 0.58
N GLN A 36 -10.37 -2.09 0.48
CA GLN A 36 -10.30 -0.98 1.42
C GLN A 36 -11.63 -0.21 1.47
N GLY A 37 -12.16 0.19 0.31
CA GLY A 37 -13.41 0.95 0.24
C GLY A 37 -14.63 0.17 0.75
N ILE A 38 -14.74 -1.12 0.41
CA ILE A 38 -15.79 -2.00 0.93
C ILE A 38 -15.68 -2.13 2.45
N SER A 39 -14.47 -2.32 2.98
CA SER A 39 -14.23 -2.43 4.43
C SER A 39 -14.68 -1.16 5.16
N PHE A 40 -14.34 0.02 4.65
CA PHE A 40 -14.83 1.28 5.21
C PHE A 40 -16.35 1.43 5.09
N ILE A 41 -16.98 1.10 3.96
CA ILE A 41 -18.46 1.16 3.87
C ILE A 41 -19.11 0.27 4.95
N ILE A 42 -18.60 -0.95 5.16
CA ILE A 42 -19.11 -1.86 6.19
C ILE A 42 -18.90 -1.27 7.60
N THR A 43 -17.71 -0.76 7.91
CA THR A 43 -17.40 -0.14 9.21
C THR A 43 -18.40 0.97 9.56
N TRP A 44 -18.66 1.90 8.63
CA TRP A 44 -19.58 3.00 8.90
C TRP A 44 -21.05 2.57 8.91
N LEU A 45 -21.46 1.60 8.08
CA LEU A 45 -22.80 1.01 8.18
C LEU A 45 -23.04 0.35 9.54
N LEU A 46 -22.06 -0.39 10.06
CA LEU A 46 -22.12 -0.99 11.39
C LEU A 46 -22.18 0.10 12.48
N LEU A 47 -21.41 1.18 12.37
CA LEU A 47 -21.47 2.30 13.32
C LEU A 47 -22.85 2.99 13.36
N LEU A 48 -23.55 3.09 12.22
CA LEU A 48 -24.88 3.72 12.17
C LEU A 48 -26.00 2.82 12.68
N PHE A 49 -25.98 1.53 12.35
CA PHE A 49 -27.14 0.66 12.53
C PHE A 49 -26.96 -0.44 13.59
N ALA A 50 -25.72 -0.78 13.96
CA ALA A 50 -25.45 -1.88 14.87
C ALA A 50 -25.14 -1.37 16.28
N GLN A 51 -25.61 -2.11 17.29
CA GLN A 51 -25.41 -1.81 18.70
C GLN A 51 -24.84 -3.02 19.42
N GLY A 52 -24.00 -2.78 20.42
CA GLY A 52 -23.43 -3.81 21.28
C GLY A 52 -21.96 -4.12 21.01
N VAL A 53 -21.38 -4.93 21.89
CA VAL A 53 -19.93 -5.21 21.90
C VAL A 53 -19.50 -6.01 20.67
N LEU A 54 -20.27 -7.01 20.26
CA LEU A 54 -19.96 -7.82 19.07
C LEU A 54 -19.95 -6.97 17.80
N ALA A 55 -20.91 -6.05 17.65
CA ALA A 55 -20.94 -5.12 16.54
C ALA A 55 -19.69 -4.23 16.50
N MET A 56 -19.28 -3.69 17.65
CA MET A 56 -18.05 -2.90 17.75
C MET A 56 -16.79 -3.73 17.46
N GLN A 57 -16.73 -5.02 17.86
CA GLN A 57 -15.62 -5.90 17.47
C GLN A 57 -15.56 -6.09 15.95
N MET A 58 -16.71 -6.22 15.29
CA MET A 58 -16.78 -6.31 13.82
C MET A 58 -16.36 -4.99 13.16
N VAL A 59 -16.75 -3.83 13.70
CA VAL A 59 -16.28 -2.50 13.28
C VAL A 59 -14.75 -2.45 13.30
N GLU A 60 -14.14 -2.83 14.43
CA GLU A 60 -12.68 -2.84 14.60
C GLU A 60 -11.98 -3.82 13.65
N PHE A 61 -12.59 -4.97 13.37
CA PHE A 61 -12.06 -5.93 12.41
C PHE A 61 -12.02 -5.37 10.98
N PHE A 62 -13.13 -4.82 10.49
CA PHE A 62 -13.20 -4.23 9.14
C PHE A 62 -12.34 -2.96 9.05
N TYR A 63 -12.27 -2.18 10.13
CA TYR A 63 -11.38 -1.03 10.19
C TYR A 63 -9.90 -1.47 10.13
N GLY A 64 -9.54 -2.54 10.85
CA GLY A 64 -8.20 -3.15 10.80
C GLY A 64 -7.85 -3.69 9.42
N MET A 65 -8.82 -4.26 8.70
CA MET A 65 -8.66 -4.65 7.30
C MET A 65 -8.36 -3.45 6.40
N ALA A 66 -9.11 -2.35 6.55
CA ALA A 66 -8.89 -1.13 5.79
C ALA A 66 -7.50 -0.53 6.07
N THR A 67 -7.07 -0.48 7.33
CA THR A 67 -5.72 -0.02 7.71
C THR A 67 -4.63 -0.93 7.10
N ALA A 68 -4.81 -2.25 7.10
CA ALA A 68 -3.87 -3.19 6.48
C ALA A 68 -3.74 -2.94 4.96
N THR A 69 -4.86 -2.72 4.28
CA THR A 69 -4.86 -2.40 2.84
C THR A 69 -4.20 -1.06 2.53
N GLU A 70 -4.33 -0.07 3.40
CA GLU A 70 -3.68 1.24 3.21
C GLU A 70 -2.16 1.14 3.24
N VAL A 71 -1.60 0.39 4.20
CA VAL A 71 -0.14 0.19 4.29
C VAL A 71 0.39 -0.53 3.07
N ALA A 72 -0.31 -1.57 2.62
CA ALA A 72 0.07 -2.30 1.41
C ALA A 72 -0.03 -1.42 0.14
N TYR A 73 -1.05 -0.56 0.07
CA TYR A 73 -1.22 0.40 -1.02
C TYR A 73 -0.07 1.42 -1.09
N TYR A 74 0.36 2.00 0.03
CA TYR A 74 1.52 2.90 0.04
C TYR A 74 2.81 2.17 -0.36
N ALA A 75 3.03 0.95 0.14
CA ALA A 75 4.18 0.14 -0.25
C ALA A 75 4.20 -0.11 -1.78
N TYR A 76 3.04 -0.41 -2.36
CA TYR A 76 2.91 -0.57 -3.81
C TYR A 76 3.23 0.72 -4.57
N ILE A 77 2.64 1.86 -4.19
CA ILE A 77 2.88 3.15 -4.85
C ILE A 77 4.37 3.47 -4.88
N TYR A 78 5.04 3.34 -3.74
CA TYR A 78 6.46 3.62 -3.63
C TYR A 78 7.34 2.66 -4.43
N SER A 79 6.91 1.42 -4.63
CA SER A 79 7.63 0.46 -5.48
C SER A 79 7.60 0.81 -6.97
N VAL A 80 6.57 1.54 -7.43
CA VAL A 80 6.36 1.88 -8.85
C VAL A 80 6.98 3.23 -9.23
N ILE A 81 7.19 4.12 -8.26
CA ILE A 81 7.72 5.47 -8.49
C ILE A 81 9.25 5.42 -8.62
N SER A 82 9.81 6.15 -9.60
CA SER A 82 11.26 6.28 -9.73
C SER A 82 11.85 7.04 -8.54
N THR A 83 13.09 6.71 -8.18
CA THR A 83 13.79 7.32 -7.04
C THR A 83 13.89 8.85 -7.15
N ASP A 84 13.94 9.39 -8.37
CA ASP A 84 14.04 10.84 -8.63
C ASP A 84 12.78 11.61 -8.19
N HIS A 85 11.61 10.97 -8.21
CA HIS A 85 10.33 11.58 -7.85
C HIS A 85 9.86 11.20 -6.45
N TYR A 86 10.61 10.34 -5.75
CA TYR A 86 10.19 9.74 -4.49
C TYR A 86 9.85 10.79 -3.42
N GLN A 87 10.72 11.80 -3.27
CA GLN A 87 10.50 12.89 -2.31
C GLN A 87 9.26 13.73 -2.66
N ARG A 88 9.05 14.04 -3.95
CA ARG A 88 7.89 14.84 -4.39
C ARG A 88 6.58 14.11 -4.15
N VAL A 89 6.51 12.84 -4.52
CA VAL A 89 5.29 12.05 -4.31
C VAL A 89 5.04 11.81 -2.83
N THR A 90 6.08 11.49 -2.05
CA THR A 90 5.96 11.37 -0.59
C THR A 90 5.44 12.66 0.03
N SER A 91 5.96 13.82 -0.40
CA SER A 91 5.50 15.13 0.06
C SER A 91 4.02 15.33 -0.27
N TYR A 92 3.59 15.08 -1.51
CA TYR A 92 2.19 15.24 -1.89
C TYR A 92 1.27 14.32 -1.10
N CYS A 93 1.61 13.03 -0.98
CA CYS A 93 0.83 12.08 -0.17
C CYS A 93 0.69 12.57 1.27
N ARG A 94 1.80 12.92 1.92
CA ARG A 94 1.79 13.36 3.32
C ARG A 94 1.05 14.69 3.51
N SER A 95 1.27 15.66 2.65
CA SER A 95 0.57 16.95 2.72
C SER A 95 -0.93 16.81 2.52
N ILE A 96 -1.38 15.99 1.56
CA ILE A 96 -2.82 15.79 1.31
C ILE A 96 -3.47 15.11 2.53
N THR A 97 -2.84 14.09 3.12
CA THR A 97 -3.37 13.41 4.31
C THR A 97 -3.48 14.38 5.50
N LEU A 98 -2.46 15.20 5.74
CA LEU A 98 -2.47 16.18 6.83
C LEU A 98 -3.56 17.24 6.62
N VAL A 99 -3.65 17.82 5.42
CA VAL A 99 -4.70 18.80 5.09
C VAL A 99 -6.09 18.19 5.22
N ALA A 100 -6.29 16.97 4.70
CA ALA A 100 -7.56 16.26 4.82
C ALA A 100 -7.93 16.00 6.30
N ALA A 101 -6.97 15.59 7.13
CA ALA A 101 -7.17 15.38 8.56
C ALA A 101 -7.54 16.68 9.28
N THR A 102 -6.82 17.78 9.03
CA THR A 102 -7.14 19.09 9.60
C THR A 102 -8.53 19.57 9.18
N VAL A 103 -8.86 19.48 7.88
CA VAL A 103 -10.17 19.87 7.37
C VAL A 103 -11.28 19.02 7.99
N ALA A 104 -11.09 17.70 8.09
CA ALA A 104 -12.06 16.80 8.70
C ALA A 104 -12.25 17.08 10.19
N ALA A 105 -11.17 17.33 10.94
CA ALA A 105 -11.21 17.63 12.37
C ALA A 105 -11.90 18.99 12.64
N VAL A 106 -11.57 20.03 11.87
CA VAL A 106 -12.22 21.35 11.96
C VAL A 106 -13.68 21.25 11.58
N LEU A 107 -14.00 20.59 10.46
CA LEU A 107 -15.39 20.43 10.00
C LEU A 107 -16.21 19.63 11.01
N GLY A 108 -15.68 18.50 11.51
CA GLY A 108 -16.33 17.70 12.54
C GLY A 108 -16.60 18.50 13.81
N GLN A 109 -15.62 19.27 14.29
CA GLN A 109 -15.80 20.13 15.45
C GLN A 109 -16.84 21.23 15.18
N LEU A 110 -16.83 21.85 14.00
CA LEU A 110 -17.77 22.91 13.63
C LEU A 110 -19.21 22.40 13.61
N LEU A 111 -19.44 21.22 13.02
CA LEU A 111 -20.76 20.60 12.92
C LEU A 111 -21.32 20.24 14.31
N VAL A 112 -20.48 19.72 15.19
CA VAL A 112 -20.89 19.38 16.57
C VAL A 112 -21.10 20.63 17.42
N SER A 113 -20.25 21.65 17.31
CA SER A 113 -20.29 22.81 18.21
C SER A 113 -21.25 23.93 17.80
N LEU A 114 -21.44 24.19 16.49
CA LEU A 114 -22.31 25.29 16.02
C LEU A 114 -23.68 24.82 15.54
N ALA A 115 -23.78 23.62 15.01
CA ALA A 115 -25.00 23.12 14.37
C ALA A 115 -25.72 22.05 15.21
N ASP A 116 -25.20 21.72 16.41
CA ASP A 116 -25.71 20.69 17.34
C ASP A 116 -26.03 19.36 16.62
N VAL A 117 -25.22 19.05 15.59
CA VAL A 117 -25.43 17.90 14.72
C VAL A 117 -25.10 16.64 15.50
N SER A 118 -26.09 15.76 15.67
CA SER A 118 -25.88 14.51 16.39
C SER A 118 -24.84 13.61 15.70
N TYR A 119 -24.14 12.80 16.48
CA TYR A 119 -23.13 11.84 16.00
C TYR A 119 -23.64 10.90 14.89
N PHE A 120 -24.95 10.64 14.85
CA PHE A 120 -25.58 9.87 13.79
C PHE A 120 -25.42 10.54 12.41
N HIS A 121 -25.73 11.84 12.32
CA HIS A 121 -25.60 12.60 11.07
C HIS A 121 -24.13 12.77 10.67
N LEU A 122 -23.23 12.90 11.64
CA LEU A 122 -21.79 12.96 11.39
C LEU A 122 -21.31 11.67 10.72
N ASN A 123 -21.69 10.51 11.26
CA ASN A 123 -21.38 9.21 10.65
C ASN A 123 -22.06 9.03 9.29
N ALA A 124 -23.28 9.54 9.10
CA ALA A 124 -23.97 9.50 7.80
C ALA A 124 -23.24 10.30 6.72
N ILE A 125 -22.75 11.49 7.06
CA ILE A 125 -21.95 12.34 6.16
C ILE A 125 -20.65 11.62 5.79
N THR A 126 -19.97 11.01 6.76
CA THR A 126 -18.75 10.24 6.48
C THR A 126 -19.03 9.04 5.59
N LEU A 127 -20.12 8.29 5.83
CA LEU A 127 -20.53 7.17 4.98
C LEU A 127 -20.80 7.63 3.54
N ALA A 128 -21.47 8.75 3.35
CA ALA A 128 -21.72 9.31 2.01
C ALA A 128 -20.41 9.69 1.31
N SER A 129 -19.48 10.34 2.03
CA SER A 129 -18.16 10.70 1.51
C SER A 129 -17.33 9.48 1.10
N VAL A 130 -17.26 8.46 1.95
CA VAL A 130 -16.56 7.19 1.67
C VAL A 130 -17.19 6.46 0.49
N SER A 131 -18.52 6.43 0.40
CA SER A 131 -19.24 5.80 -0.71
C SER A 131 -18.95 6.50 -2.03
N LEU A 132 -18.94 7.84 -2.04
CA LEU A 132 -18.57 8.63 -3.21
C LEU A 132 -17.11 8.36 -3.62
N ALA A 133 -16.18 8.35 -2.66
CA ALA A 133 -14.78 8.04 -2.92
C ALA A 133 -14.60 6.62 -3.51
N PHE A 134 -15.35 5.63 -2.99
CA PHE A 134 -15.37 4.28 -3.52
C PHE A 134 -15.88 4.24 -4.96
N VAL A 135 -16.97 4.93 -5.27
CA VAL A 135 -17.50 5.02 -6.64
C VAL A 135 -16.48 5.67 -7.58
N CYS A 136 -15.85 6.78 -7.18
CA CYS A 136 -14.76 7.41 -7.94
C CYS A 136 -13.60 6.44 -8.17
N SER A 137 -13.25 5.61 -7.18
CA SER A 137 -12.18 4.61 -7.28
C SER A 137 -12.43 3.56 -8.39
N LEU A 138 -13.70 3.24 -8.68
CA LEU A 138 -14.06 2.28 -9.74
C LEU A 138 -13.67 2.79 -11.13
N PHE A 139 -13.81 4.10 -11.34
CA PHE A 139 -13.50 4.79 -12.59
C PHE A 139 -11.99 5.03 -12.81
N LEU A 140 -11.14 4.76 -11.81
CA LEU A 140 -9.70 4.88 -11.99
C LEU A 140 -9.19 3.81 -12.98
N PRO A 141 -8.36 4.21 -13.97
CA PRO A 141 -7.82 3.31 -14.98
C PRO A 141 -6.83 2.32 -14.36
N MET A 142 -6.87 1.05 -14.77
CA MET A 142 -5.90 0.06 -14.33
C MET A 142 -4.52 0.36 -14.94
N PRO A 143 -3.44 0.47 -14.13
CA PRO A 143 -2.08 0.65 -14.58
C PRO A 143 -1.64 -0.66 -15.24
N GLN A 144 -1.16 -0.52 -16.46
CA GLN A 144 -0.78 -1.63 -17.33
C GLN A 144 0.61 -2.21 -17.01
N LYS A 145 1.37 -1.61 -16.07
CA LYS A 145 2.71 -2.08 -15.73
C LYS A 145 2.68 -3.02 -14.53
N SER A 146 2.87 -4.31 -14.83
CA SER A 146 3.12 -5.38 -13.86
C SER A 146 4.55 -5.28 -13.32
N MET A 147 4.73 -5.41 -11.99
CA MET A 147 6.00 -5.21 -11.26
C MET A 147 7.18 -6.03 -11.83
N PHE A 148 6.93 -7.21 -12.39
CA PHE A 148 7.99 -8.16 -12.73
C PHE A 148 8.21 -8.47 -14.22
N PHE A 149 7.30 -8.08 -15.13
CA PHE A 149 7.32 -8.60 -16.51
C PHE A 149 7.98 -7.72 -17.58
N HIS A 150 8.62 -6.60 -17.22
CA HIS A 150 9.28 -5.72 -18.19
C HIS A 150 10.78 -5.47 -17.93
N ARG A 151 11.46 -6.31 -17.14
CA ARG A 151 12.94 -6.33 -17.06
C ARG A 151 13.58 -7.30 -18.07
N LYS A 152 13.12 -7.30 -19.31
CA LYS A 152 13.86 -7.82 -20.47
C LYS A 152 13.71 -6.81 -21.60
N GLY A 153 14.66 -5.89 -21.69
CA GLY A 153 14.66 -4.84 -22.72
C GLY A 153 15.47 -3.58 -22.41
N VAL A 154 16.05 -3.45 -21.21
CA VAL A 154 17.06 -2.41 -20.92
C VAL A 154 18.29 -3.08 -20.30
N SER A 155 18.97 -3.86 -21.12
CA SER A 155 20.36 -4.27 -20.96
C SER A 155 20.86 -4.44 -22.39
N GLN A 156 21.85 -3.63 -22.78
CA GLN A 156 22.15 -3.13 -24.13
C GLN A 156 21.33 -1.84 -24.39
N THR A 157 21.88 -0.62 -24.36
CA THR A 157 23.24 -0.20 -24.77
C THR A 157 23.57 1.10 -24.02
N LEU A 158 24.54 1.06 -23.09
CA LEU A 158 25.32 2.26 -22.77
C LEU A 158 26.62 2.16 -23.60
N PRO A 159 26.87 3.04 -24.57
CA PRO A 159 28.22 3.22 -25.11
C PRO A 159 29.06 3.91 -24.04
N GLY A 160 30.12 3.23 -23.59
CA GLY A 160 31.19 3.83 -22.80
C GLY A 160 31.97 4.86 -23.63
N PRO A 161 32.74 5.73 -22.96
CA PRO A 161 33.12 7.04 -23.47
C PRO A 161 34.14 6.96 -24.62
N ASP A 162 33.88 7.75 -25.66
CA ASP A 162 34.78 8.01 -26.77
C ASP A 162 36.15 8.50 -26.26
N LYS A 163 37.15 7.64 -26.39
CA LYS A 163 38.53 8.08 -26.63
C LYS A 163 38.70 8.20 -28.14
N ALA A 164 38.47 9.39 -28.65
CA ALA A 164 38.99 9.79 -29.93
C ALA A 164 40.49 10.13 -29.78
N VAL A 165 41.26 9.64 -30.76
CA VAL A 165 42.36 10.32 -31.48
C VAL A 165 43.66 9.50 -31.55
N ALA A 166 44.02 9.27 -32.83
CA ALA A 166 45.35 9.14 -33.43
C ALA A 166 46.06 7.78 -33.52
N ALA A 167 46.10 7.30 -34.78
CA ALA A 167 47.30 7.26 -35.63
C ALA A 167 48.00 5.91 -35.89
N VAL A 168 47.93 5.55 -37.19
CA VAL A 168 49.03 5.14 -38.08
C VAL A 168 49.61 3.72 -37.96
N GLY A 169 49.49 2.96 -39.07
CA GLY A 169 50.64 2.29 -39.67
C GLY A 169 50.53 0.80 -40.02
N ALA A 170 50.76 0.52 -41.31
CA ALA A 170 51.46 -0.63 -41.91
C ALA A 170 50.70 -1.91 -42.33
N ASP A 171 50.58 -2.03 -43.66
CA ASP A 171 51.00 -3.13 -44.55
C ASP A 171 50.53 -4.59 -44.39
N GLY A 172 50.09 -5.15 -45.53
CA GLY A 172 50.33 -6.56 -45.87
C GLY A 172 49.13 -7.31 -46.49
N PRO A 173 49.15 -7.69 -47.79
CA PRO A 173 47.99 -8.22 -48.52
C PRO A 173 48.01 -9.76 -48.69
N SER A 174 46.86 -10.40 -48.90
CA SER A 174 46.81 -11.62 -49.75
C SER A 174 45.40 -12.00 -50.24
N ASN A 175 45.26 -11.95 -51.57
CA ASN A 175 44.57 -12.86 -52.50
C ASN A 175 43.13 -13.35 -52.33
N CYS A 176 42.42 -13.14 -53.44
CA CYS A 176 41.14 -13.66 -53.91
C CYS A 176 41.08 -15.18 -54.10
N ARG A 177 39.90 -15.76 -53.90
CA ARG A 177 39.04 -16.54 -54.85
C ARG A 177 38.14 -17.51 -54.08
N GLU A 178 36.82 -17.32 -54.15
CA GLU A 178 35.86 -18.01 -55.04
C GLU A 178 35.76 -19.52 -54.76
N ASP A 179 34.63 -19.95 -54.17
CA ASP A 179 33.81 -21.02 -54.74
C ASP A 179 32.41 -21.06 -54.11
N GLU A 180 31.38 -21.04 -54.97
CA GLU A 180 29.98 -21.32 -54.66
C GLU A 180 29.71 -22.83 -54.78
N GLY A 181 28.86 -23.40 -53.92
CA GLY A 181 28.21 -24.65 -54.25
C GLY A 181 27.56 -25.46 -53.12
N SER A 182 26.25 -25.66 -53.27
CA SER A 182 25.47 -26.88 -52.92
C SER A 182 24.85 -27.08 -51.52
N VAL A 183 23.56 -26.73 -51.44
CA VAL A 183 22.37 -27.58 -51.11
C VAL A 183 22.56 -28.81 -50.21
N SER A 184 21.90 -28.83 -49.04
CA SER A 184 20.84 -29.81 -48.64
C SER A 184 20.58 -29.88 -47.12
N ALA A 185 19.28 -30.05 -46.80
CA ALA A 185 18.71 -30.69 -45.60
C ALA A 185 18.92 -29.96 -44.24
N GLU A 186 18.01 -29.94 -43.27
CA GLU A 186 16.98 -30.91 -42.91
C GLU A 186 16.00 -30.29 -41.87
N ARG A 187 14.69 -30.46 -42.09
CA ARG A 187 13.66 -30.87 -41.10
C ARG A 187 13.42 -30.00 -39.86
N ALA A 188 12.30 -29.27 -39.90
CA ALA A 188 11.49 -28.98 -38.70
C ALA A 188 10.91 -30.28 -38.11
N PRO A 189 10.62 -30.30 -36.80
CA PRO A 189 9.21 -30.19 -36.43
C PRO A 189 8.94 -29.18 -35.30
N THR A 190 7.83 -28.47 -35.46
CA THR A 190 7.15 -27.60 -34.51
C THR A 190 6.38 -28.45 -33.45
N PRO A 191 5.84 -27.85 -32.37
CA PRO A 191 6.00 -28.34 -31.01
C PRO A 191 4.78 -29.12 -30.51
N THR A 192 5.01 -30.18 -29.73
CA THR A 192 3.94 -30.80 -28.96
C THR A 192 3.60 -29.89 -27.78
N GLN A 193 2.47 -29.21 -27.92
CA GLN A 193 1.77 -28.48 -26.86
C GLN A 193 1.33 -29.52 -25.81
N GLN A 194 2.03 -29.57 -24.68
CA GLN A 194 1.56 -30.29 -23.50
C GLN A 194 0.98 -29.25 -22.55
N ALA A 195 -0.35 -29.26 -22.49
CA ALA A 195 -1.15 -28.64 -21.46
C ALA A 195 -0.70 -29.21 -20.11
N ASP A 196 -0.17 -28.35 -19.23
CA ASP A 196 0.12 -28.71 -17.85
C ASP A 196 -0.92 -28.03 -16.96
N ASP A 197 -1.95 -28.80 -16.64
CA ASP A 197 -2.92 -28.50 -15.62
C ASP A 197 -2.32 -28.76 -14.22
N ALA A 198 -2.64 -27.86 -13.29
CA ALA A 198 -2.51 -27.97 -11.83
C ALA A 198 -1.11 -27.85 -11.18
N LYS A 199 -0.71 -26.62 -10.80
CA LYS A 199 0.00 -26.40 -9.52
C LYS A 199 -0.09 -24.98 -8.91
N PRO A 200 -1.19 -24.62 -8.21
CA PRO A 200 -1.26 -23.36 -7.47
C PRO A 200 -0.49 -23.39 -6.14
N GLN A 201 -0.31 -24.57 -5.52
CA GLN A 201 0.19 -24.68 -4.14
C GLN A 201 1.70 -24.47 -3.99
N ASN A 202 2.48 -24.84 -5.02
CA ASN A 202 3.93 -24.61 -5.04
C ASN A 202 4.30 -23.14 -5.25
N HIS A 203 3.41 -22.37 -5.88
CA HIS A 203 3.65 -20.95 -6.16
C HIS A 203 3.61 -20.12 -4.87
N ALA A 204 2.60 -20.31 -4.02
CA ALA A 204 2.48 -19.58 -2.75
C ALA A 204 3.65 -19.87 -1.79
N PHE A 205 4.07 -21.14 -1.70
CA PHE A 205 5.24 -21.51 -0.89
C PHE A 205 6.54 -20.92 -1.47
N GLY A 206 6.68 -20.92 -2.80
CA GLY A 206 7.81 -20.28 -3.48
C GLY A 206 7.89 -18.78 -3.20
N VAL A 207 6.76 -18.07 -3.26
CA VAL A 207 6.66 -16.64 -2.91
C VAL A 207 7.01 -16.40 -1.44
N LEU A 208 6.52 -17.24 -0.51
CA LEU A 208 6.84 -17.10 0.92
C LEU A 208 8.33 -17.33 1.21
N VAL A 209 8.95 -18.30 0.54
CA VAL A 209 10.40 -18.55 0.64
C VAL A 209 11.20 -17.39 0.06
N GLN A 210 10.76 -16.84 -1.07
CA GLN A 210 11.40 -15.66 -1.67
C GLN A 210 11.28 -14.44 -0.76
N LEU A 211 10.09 -14.17 -0.22
CA LEU A 211 9.85 -13.10 0.76
C LEU A 211 10.74 -13.26 1.99
N SER A 212 10.92 -14.50 2.48
CA SER A 212 11.79 -14.78 3.63
C SER A 212 13.27 -14.51 3.34
N LYS A 213 13.73 -14.78 2.12
CA LYS A 213 15.09 -14.45 1.68
C LYS A 213 15.27 -12.93 1.55
N ASP A 214 14.33 -12.26 0.90
CA ASP A 214 14.37 -10.81 0.72
C ASP A 214 14.32 -10.08 2.07
N LEU A 215 13.49 -10.56 3.01
CA LEU A 215 13.48 -10.08 4.39
C LEU A 215 14.85 -10.26 5.05
N ARG A 216 15.44 -11.45 4.96
CA ARG A 216 16.76 -11.71 5.54
C ARG A 216 17.83 -10.77 4.96
N ASP A 217 17.80 -10.53 3.66
CA ASP A 217 18.76 -9.67 2.97
C ASP A 217 18.55 -8.19 3.33
N CYS A 218 17.30 -7.72 3.38
CA CYS A 218 16.97 -6.37 3.80
C CYS A 218 17.41 -6.08 5.25
N TYR A 219 17.12 -6.99 6.18
CA TYR A 219 17.46 -6.84 7.60
C TYR A 219 18.93 -7.15 7.91
N SER A 220 19.70 -7.66 6.95
CA SER A 220 21.17 -7.77 7.08
C SER A 220 21.84 -6.39 7.10
N SER A 221 21.18 -5.36 6.55
CA SER A 221 21.64 -3.96 6.68
C SER A 221 21.28 -3.40 8.05
N ARG A 222 22.29 -3.12 8.89
CA ARG A 222 22.10 -2.51 10.21
C ARG A 222 21.31 -1.21 10.16
N LYS A 223 21.51 -0.40 9.11
CA LYS A 223 20.78 0.86 8.94
C LYS A 223 19.27 0.62 8.78
N LEU A 224 18.87 -0.33 7.93
CA LEU A 224 17.44 -0.66 7.73
C LEU A 224 16.83 -1.27 9.00
N LEU A 225 17.59 -2.10 9.72
CA LEU A 225 17.14 -2.67 10.99
C LEU A 225 16.88 -1.59 12.05
N TYR A 226 17.79 -0.62 12.23
CA TYR A 226 17.55 0.48 13.17
C TYR A 226 16.35 1.35 12.79
N TRP A 227 16.22 1.69 11.50
CA TRP A 227 15.11 2.50 11.02
C TRP A 227 13.75 1.80 11.14
N SER A 228 13.70 0.49 10.87
CA SER A 228 12.48 -0.30 11.04
C SER A 228 12.11 -0.50 12.51
N LEU A 229 13.09 -0.74 13.39
CA LEU A 229 12.84 -0.84 14.83
C LEU A 229 12.32 0.49 15.41
N TRP A 230 12.94 1.60 15.01
CA TRP A 230 12.46 2.94 15.37
C TRP A 230 11.02 3.17 14.89
N TRP A 231 10.73 2.85 13.63
CA TRP A 231 9.39 2.97 13.07
C TRP A 231 8.37 2.11 13.82
N ALA A 232 8.72 0.87 14.15
CA ALA A 232 7.84 -0.04 14.89
C ALA A 232 7.52 0.50 16.29
N LEU A 233 8.54 0.95 17.04
CA LEU A 233 8.37 1.52 18.38
C LEU A 233 7.58 2.83 18.35
N ALA A 234 7.90 3.74 17.42
CA ALA A 234 7.20 5.01 17.28
C ALA A 234 5.72 4.80 16.89
N THR A 235 5.46 3.90 15.94
CA THR A 235 4.08 3.57 15.51
C THR A 235 3.28 2.94 16.64
N ALA A 236 3.89 2.03 17.40
CA ALA A 236 3.26 1.42 18.57
C ALA A 236 2.90 2.47 19.62
N GLY A 237 3.84 3.36 19.95
CA GLY A 237 3.59 4.46 20.89
C GLY A 237 2.50 5.42 20.41
N PHE A 238 2.53 5.79 19.14
CA PHE A 238 1.51 6.64 18.51
C PHE A 238 0.12 6.01 18.56
N ASN A 239 -0.01 4.74 18.16
CA ASN A 239 -1.28 4.01 18.21
C ASN A 239 -1.79 3.87 19.65
N GLN A 240 -0.91 3.69 20.63
CA GLN A 240 -1.30 3.62 22.03
C GLN A 240 -1.85 4.96 22.53
N VAL A 241 -1.25 6.08 22.15
CA VAL A 241 -1.79 7.41 22.49
C VAL A 241 -3.14 7.61 21.82
N LEU A 242 -3.24 7.41 20.50
CA LEU A 242 -4.48 7.64 19.76
C LEU A 242 -5.67 6.82 20.27
N ASN A 243 -5.49 5.52 20.52
CA ASN A 243 -6.60 4.66 20.94
C ASN A 243 -7.11 5.00 22.35
N TYR A 244 -6.22 5.43 23.25
CA TYR A 244 -6.57 5.58 24.67
C TYR A 244 -6.75 7.03 25.13
N VAL A 245 -6.29 8.03 24.37
CA VAL A 245 -6.38 9.45 24.77
C VAL A 245 -7.83 9.92 24.88
N GLN A 246 -8.70 9.55 23.94
CA GLN A 246 -10.12 9.94 23.96
C GLN A 246 -10.86 9.31 25.16
N VAL A 247 -10.56 8.05 25.48
CA VAL A 247 -11.12 7.37 26.66
C VAL A 247 -10.63 8.00 27.96
N LEU A 248 -9.36 8.42 28.00
CA LEU A 248 -8.78 9.09 29.16
C LEU A 248 -9.41 10.46 29.40
N TRP A 249 -9.69 11.22 28.34
CA TRP A 249 -10.41 12.49 28.43
C TRP A 249 -11.82 12.30 28.97
N ASP A 250 -12.57 11.32 28.47
CA ASP A 250 -13.93 11.04 28.97
C ASP A 250 -13.94 10.59 30.45
N PHE A 251 -12.93 9.83 30.89
CA PHE A 251 -12.78 9.50 32.31
C PHE A 251 -12.52 10.73 33.21
N ARG A 252 -11.82 11.74 32.69
CA ARG A 252 -11.46 12.95 33.46
C ARG A 252 -12.52 14.04 33.40
N ALA A 253 -13.18 14.20 32.26
CA ALA A 253 -14.25 15.15 32.02
C ALA A 253 -15.33 14.43 31.20
N PRO A 254 -16.35 13.86 31.86
CA PRO A 254 -17.38 13.09 31.19
C PRO A 254 -18.05 13.94 30.11
N SER A 255 -18.15 13.37 28.91
CA SER A 255 -18.78 14.00 27.74
C SER A 255 -20.24 14.43 27.95
N HIS A 256 -20.88 13.95 29.03
CA HIS A 256 -22.23 14.33 29.42
C HIS A 256 -22.34 15.67 30.19
N SER A 257 -21.24 16.20 30.75
CA SER A 257 -21.25 17.38 31.62
C SER A 257 -20.46 18.58 31.10
N SER A 258 -19.68 18.41 30.04
CA SER A 258 -18.75 19.43 29.52
C SER A 258 -18.78 19.45 27.99
N ALA A 259 -18.62 20.64 27.39
CA ALA A 259 -18.49 20.77 25.94
C ALA A 259 -17.23 20.02 25.45
N VAL A 260 -17.41 19.08 24.52
CA VAL A 260 -16.34 18.22 23.99
C VAL A 260 -15.66 18.91 22.80
N TYR A 261 -14.34 19.10 22.89
CA TYR A 261 -13.53 19.78 21.88
C TYR A 261 -12.47 18.87 21.22
N ASN A 262 -12.73 17.57 21.15
CA ASN A 262 -11.77 16.57 20.65
C ASN A 262 -11.28 16.90 19.24
N GLY A 263 -12.15 17.37 18.34
CA GLY A 263 -11.77 17.75 16.98
C GLY A 263 -10.87 18.99 16.92
N ALA A 264 -11.04 19.95 17.84
CA ALA A 264 -10.14 21.10 17.92
C ALA A 264 -8.73 20.71 18.40
N VAL A 265 -8.65 19.82 19.39
CA VAL A 265 -7.36 19.31 19.89
C VAL A 265 -6.63 18.51 18.81
N GLU A 266 -7.34 17.64 18.10
CA GLU A 266 -6.80 16.88 16.98
C GLU A 266 -6.32 17.78 15.83
N ALA A 267 -7.07 18.84 15.50
CA ALA A 267 -6.67 19.80 14.47
C ALA A 267 -5.36 20.53 14.83
N ILE A 268 -5.18 20.91 16.10
CA ILE A 268 -3.94 21.55 16.56
C ILE A 268 -2.79 20.54 16.59
N ALA A 269 -3.03 19.31 17.02
CA ALA A 269 -2.03 18.24 17.10
C ALA A 269 -1.60 17.69 15.71
N THR A 270 -2.28 18.11 14.64
CA THR A 270 -1.92 17.71 13.26
C THR A 270 -0.70 18.47 12.73
N PHE A 271 -0.29 19.58 13.36
CA PHE A 271 0.87 20.42 13.00
C PHE A 271 2.07 20.20 13.93
#